data_AF-A0A1V5HJ34-F1
#
_entry.id   AF-A0A1V5HJ34-F1
#
_cell.length_a   1.000
_cell.length_b   1.000
_cell.length_c   1.000
_cell.angle_alpha   90.00
_cell.angle_beta   90.00
_cell.angle_gamma   90.00
#
_symmetry.space_group_name_H-M   'P 1'
#
loop_
_entity.id
_entity.type
_entity.pdbx_description
1 polymer ?
#
loop_
_entity_poly.entity_id
_entity_poly.type
_entity_poly.pdbx_seq_one_letter_code
_entity_poly.pdbx_strand_id
1 'polypeptide(L)'
;MYGAGGQKRVPEIFIENFKHPIPAELEQIAIAAYLDRETAKIDALIAKIREAIAILKEYRSALISAAVTGKIDVQRDAGGSAANPI
;
A
#
# COMPACT_ATOMS: atom_id res chain seq x y z
N MET A 1 -10.63 -3.09 -32.03
CA MET A 1 -9.30 -3.53 -32.54
C MET A 1 -8.35 -3.65 -31.34
N TYR A 2 -7.88 -4.86 -31.04
CA TYR A 2 -6.95 -5.13 -29.94
C TYR A 2 -5.58 -4.47 -30.19
N GLY A 3 -4.91 -4.03 -29.12
CA GLY A 3 -3.55 -3.51 -29.14
C GLY A 3 -2.49 -4.58 -29.30
N ALA A 4 -1.23 -4.17 -29.41
CA ALA A 4 -0.10 -5.09 -29.26
C ALA A 4 -0.25 -5.82 -27.92
N GLY A 5 -0.41 -7.14 -27.94
CA GLY A 5 -0.61 -7.95 -26.74
C GLY A 5 -2.06 -8.13 -26.25
N GLY A 6 -3.08 -7.82 -27.05
CA GLY A 6 -4.48 -8.10 -26.67
C GLY A 6 -5.10 -7.08 -25.69
N GLN A 7 -4.41 -5.97 -25.42
CA GLN A 7 -4.96 -4.89 -24.60
C GLN A 7 -6.07 -4.13 -25.33
N LYS A 8 -7.14 -3.79 -24.62
CA LYS A 8 -8.20 -2.91 -25.15
C LYS A 8 -7.56 -1.53 -25.42
N ARG A 9 -7.50 -1.15 -26.70
CA ARG A 9 -7.10 0.23 -27.07
C ARG A 9 -8.32 1.13 -26.93
N VAL A 10 -8.07 2.34 -26.42
CA VAL A 10 -9.01 3.44 -26.56
C VAL A 10 -8.85 3.97 -27.99
N PRO A 11 -9.87 3.88 -28.86
CA PRO A 11 -9.79 4.43 -30.21
C PRO A 11 -9.57 5.94 -30.16
N GLU A 12 -8.83 6.49 -31.12
CA GLU A 12 -8.62 7.94 -31.24
C GLU A 12 -9.95 8.71 -31.29
N ILE A 13 -10.88 8.23 -32.13
CA ILE A 13 -12.25 8.73 -32.25
C ILE A 13 -12.97 8.81 -30.89
N PHE A 14 -12.69 7.89 -29.96
CA PHE A 14 -13.31 7.93 -28.65
C PHE A 14 -12.82 9.13 -27.84
N ILE A 15 -11.51 9.39 -27.83
CA ILE A 15 -10.92 10.53 -27.12
C ILE A 15 -11.38 11.84 -27.76
N GLU A 16 -11.34 11.94 -29.09
CA GLU A 16 -11.75 13.14 -29.84
C GLU A 16 -13.20 13.55 -29.57
N ASN A 17 -14.10 12.56 -29.43
CA ASN A 17 -15.52 12.80 -29.28
C ASN A 17 -16.00 12.67 -27.82
N PHE A 18 -15.08 12.51 -26.87
CA PHE A 18 -15.44 12.40 -25.46
C PHE A 18 -15.86 13.76 -24.90
N LYS A 19 -17.16 13.93 -24.70
CA LYS A 19 -17.72 15.12 -24.07
C LYS A 19 -17.37 15.14 -22.59
N HIS A 20 -16.65 16.18 -22.17
CA HIS A 20 -16.30 16.42 -20.78
C HIS A 20 -16.71 17.85 -20.39
N PRO A 21 -17.04 18.09 -19.11
CA PRO A 21 -17.30 19.43 -18.63
C PRO A 21 -16.01 20.26 -18.71
N ILE A 22 -16.14 21.49 -19.19
CA ILE A 22 -15.07 22.48 -19.19
C ILE A 22 -15.56 23.62 -18.30
N PRO A 23 -15.31 23.56 -16.97
CA PRO A 23 -15.70 24.63 -16.06
C PRO A 23 -14.81 25.87 -16.28
N ALA A 24 -15.12 26.97 -15.60
CA ALA A 24 -14.30 28.18 -15.69
C ALA A 24 -12.87 27.91 -15.19
N GLU A 25 -11.88 28.64 -15.71
CA GLU A 25 -10.46 28.44 -15.39
C GLU A 25 -10.18 28.45 -13.88
N LEU A 26 -10.79 29.37 -13.14
CA LEU A 26 -10.65 29.44 -11.68
C LEU A 26 -11.18 28.18 -10.97
N GLU A 27 -12.27 27.60 -11.47
CA GLU A 27 -12.84 26.37 -10.93
C GLU A 27 -11.96 25.16 -11.28
N GLN A 28 -11.39 25.11 -12.50
CA GLN A 28 -10.42 24.09 -12.89
C GLN A 28 -9.21 24.08 -11.94
N ILE A 29 -8.63 25.26 -11.68
CA ILE A 29 -7.47 25.41 -10.77
C ILE A 29 -7.83 24.97 -9.35
N ALA A 30 -9.01 25.39 -8.85
CA ALA A 30 -9.45 25.03 -7.51
C ALA A 30 -9.66 23.51 -7.36
N ILE A 31 -10.28 22.87 -8.35
CA ILE A 31 -10.47 21.41 -8.38
C ILE A 31 -9.12 20.70 -8.43
N ALA A 32 -8.21 21.12 -9.31
CA ALA A 32 -6.90 20.53 -9.43
C ALA A 32 -6.09 20.63 -8.12
N ALA A 33 -6.03 21.82 -7.52
CA ALA A 33 -5.32 22.04 -6.27
C ALA A 33 -5.90 21.22 -5.10
N TYR A 34 -7.23 21.06 -5.06
CA TYR A 34 -7.88 20.19 -4.09
C TYR A 34 -7.47 18.73 -4.30
N LEU A 35 -7.54 18.24 -5.55
CA LEU A 35 -7.17 16.86 -5.88
C LEU A 35 -5.69 16.59 -5.57
N ASP A 36 -4.78 17.48 -5.96
CA ASP A 36 -3.35 17.36 -5.66
C ASP A 36 -3.08 17.23 -4.17
N ARG A 37 -3.79 18.02 -3.34
CA ARG A 37 -3.66 17.95 -1.89
C ARG A 37 -4.16 16.61 -1.34
N GLU A 38 -5.31 16.15 -1.78
CA GLU A 38 -5.90 14.92 -1.25
C GLU A 38 -5.15 13.68 -1.74
N THR A 39 -4.70 13.64 -2.99
CA THR A 39 -3.88 12.53 -3.52
C THR A 39 -2.51 12.49 -2.85
N ALA A 40 -1.86 13.63 -2.62
CA ALA A 40 -0.58 13.68 -1.90
C ALA A 40 -0.68 13.13 -0.47
N LYS A 41 -1.80 13.37 0.23
CA LYS A 41 -2.04 12.75 1.55
C LYS A 41 -2.16 11.23 1.45
N ILE A 42 -2.89 10.74 0.45
CA ILE A 42 -3.05 9.30 0.22
C ILE A 42 -1.69 8.67 -0.09
N ASP A 43 -0.88 9.28 -0.95
CA ASP A 43 0.46 8.81 -1.30
C ASP A 43 1.38 8.76 -0.07
N ALA A 44 1.34 9.78 0.78
CA ALA A 44 2.10 9.81 2.04
C ALA A 44 1.68 8.68 2.99
N LEU A 45 0.39 8.37 3.08
CA LEU A 45 -0.11 7.25 3.89
C LEU A 45 0.33 5.90 3.31
N ILE A 46 0.26 5.73 1.99
CA ILE A 46 0.73 4.52 1.30
C ILE A 46 2.23 4.31 1.57
N ALA A 47 3.03 5.37 1.48
CA ALA A 47 4.46 5.31 1.75
C ALA A 47 4.75 4.82 3.18
N LYS A 48 4.09 5.41 4.19
CA LYS A 48 4.24 5.01 5.60
C LYS A 48 3.84 3.55 5.85
N ILE A 49 2.75 3.09 5.23
CA ILE A 49 2.30 1.70 5.37
C ILE A 49 3.32 0.74 4.74
N ARG A 50 3.87 1.08 3.57
CA ARG A 50 4.90 0.26 2.92
C ARG A 50 6.18 0.18 3.76
N GLU A 51 6.60 1.29 4.36
CA GLU A 51 7.72 1.33 5.30
C GLU A 51 7.48 0.45 6.52
N ALA A 52 6.32 0.56 7.16
CA ALA A 52 5.94 -0.27 8.30
C ALA A 52 5.94 -1.77 7.94
N ILE A 53 5.44 -2.14 6.76
CA ILE A 53 5.48 -3.52 6.26
C ILE A 53 6.93 -4.00 6.08
N ALA A 54 7.83 -3.14 5.55
CA ALA A 54 9.23 -3.50 5.37
C ALA A 54 9.91 -3.76 6.73
N ILE A 55 9.71 -2.87 7.70
CA ILE A 55 10.25 -3.00 9.06
C ILE A 55 9.73 -4.28 9.73
N LEU A 56 8.43 -4.57 9.63
CA LEU A 56 7.84 -5.77 10.22
C LEU A 56 8.38 -7.07 9.58
N LYS A 57 8.68 -7.05 8.28
CA LYS A 57 9.31 -8.19 7.60
C LYS A 57 10.75 -8.39 8.07
N GLU A 58 11.50 -7.32 8.21
CA GLU A 58 12.87 -7.37 8.73
C GLU A 58 12.89 -7.88 10.17
N TYR A 59 12.04 -7.33 11.03
CA TYR A 59 11.89 -7.77 12.42
C TYR A 59 11.55 -9.26 12.51
N ARG A 60 10.59 -9.75 11.71
CA ARG A 60 10.24 -11.17 11.65
C ARG A 60 11.45 -12.03 11.25
N SER A 61 12.23 -11.60 10.26
CA SER A 61 13.41 -12.33 9.81
C SER A 61 14.49 -12.38 10.91
N ALA A 62 14.76 -11.26 11.56
CA ALA A 62 15.70 -11.16 12.67
C ALA A 62 15.27 -12.03 13.87
N LEU A 63 13.98 -12.03 14.20
CA LEU A 63 13.43 -12.83 15.30
C LEU A 63 13.54 -14.34 15.02
N ILE A 64 13.23 -14.78 13.80
CA ILE A 64 13.45 -16.18 13.38
C ILE A 64 14.93 -16.53 13.46
N SER A 65 15.83 -15.67 12.96
CA SER A 65 17.27 -15.89 13.02
C SER A 65 17.78 -16.00 14.46
N ALA A 66 17.32 -15.13 15.35
CA ALA A 66 17.68 -15.14 16.76
C ALA A 66 17.16 -16.40 17.48
N ALA A 67 15.93 -16.84 17.18
CA ALA A 67 15.37 -18.08 17.70
C ALA A 67 16.16 -19.32 17.23
N VAL A 68 16.48 -19.41 15.93
CA VAL A 68 17.20 -20.56 15.36
C VAL A 68 18.67 -20.60 15.80
N THR A 69 19.27 -19.43 16.08
CA THR A 69 20.63 -19.35 16.63
C THR A 69 20.68 -19.50 18.16
N GLY A 70 19.54 -19.79 18.81
CA GLY A 70 19.46 -20.00 20.27
C GLY A 70 19.68 -18.73 21.09
N LYS A 71 19.65 -17.54 20.47
CA LYS A 71 19.77 -16.25 21.16
C LYS A 71 18.46 -15.84 21.85
N ILE A 72 17.34 -16.46 21.48
CA ILE A 72 16.03 -16.29 22.10
C ILE A 72 15.44 -17.69 22.35
N ASP A 73 15.07 -17.99 23.59
CA ASP A 73 14.52 -19.29 23.98
C ASP A 73 12.99 -19.32 23.82
N VAL A 74 12.53 -19.76 22.66
CA VAL A 74 11.11 -19.74 22.28
C VAL A 74 10.26 -20.75 23.10
N GLN A 75 10.89 -21.73 23.77
CA GLN A 75 10.17 -22.75 24.54
C GLN A 75 9.64 -22.22 25.88
N ARG A 76 10.30 -21.24 26.50
CA ARG A 76 9.91 -20.72 27.81
C ARG A 76 8.73 -19.74 27.75
N ASP A 77 8.55 -19.08 26.60
CA ASP A 77 7.57 -18.02 26.41
C ASP A 77 6.21 -18.53 25.91
N ALA A 78 6.17 -19.73 25.30
CA ALA A 78 4.94 -20.38 24.83
C ALA A 78 4.31 -21.35 25.87
N GLY A 79 4.96 -21.54 27.02
CA GLY A 79 4.66 -22.60 27.98
C GLY A 79 4.37 -22.11 29.40
N GLY A 80 3.43 -21.17 29.56
CA GLY A 80 2.81 -20.86 30.85
C GLY A 80 1.86 -21.97 31.32
N SER A 81 2.37 -23.20 31.47
CA SER A 81 1.68 -24.28 32.19
C SER A 81 1.85 -24.03 33.68
N ALA A 82 0.93 -23.27 34.26
CA ALA A 82 0.76 -23.22 35.71
C ALA A 82 0.11 -24.54 36.13
N ALA A 83 0.95 -25.45 36.61
CA ALA A 83 0.55 -26.59 37.41
C ALA A 83 -0.41 -26.13 38.51
N ASN A 84 -1.60 -26.73 38.59
CA ASN A 84 -2.47 -26.64 39.74
C ASN A 84 -2.17 -27.85 40.64
N PRO A 85 -1.51 -27.68 41.80
CA PRO A 85 -1.43 -28.74 42.80
C PRO A 85 -2.76 -28.82 43.56
N ILE A 86 -3.11 -30.07 43.90
CA ILE A 86 -4.29 -30.55 44.61
C ILE A 86 -4.63 -29.72 45.85
#